data_AF-A0A318BER5-F1
#
_entry.id   AF-A0A318BER5-F1
#
_cell.length_a   1.000
_cell.length_b   1.000
_cell.length_c   1.000
_cell.angle_alpha   90.00
_cell.angle_beta   90.00
_cell.angle_gamma   90.00
#
_symmetry.space_group_name_H-M   'P 1'
#
loop_
_entity.id
_entity.type
_entity.pdbx_description
1 polymer ?
#
loop_
_entity_poly.entity_id
_entity_poly.type
_entity_poly.pdbx_seq_one_letter_code
_entity_poly.pdbx_strand_id
1 'polypeptide(L)'
;MKRSDAARAGAEKLKQAEAAIDAAVRETAELMGLLPTLRLDAQLSAVIGQEALETLGVTLTHILSARRTIVKAHGDLAEVRSQIGCGALALGDLGKVEGGDTPRTSGLRAVDGGRAA
;
A
#
# COMPACT_ATOMS: atom_id res chain seq x y z
N MET A 1 12.51 9.72 -26.05
CA MET A 1 11.58 9.25 -25.00
C MET A 1 10.50 10.30 -24.82
N LYS A 2 9.21 9.93 -24.82
CA LYS A 2 8.12 10.88 -24.58
C LYS A 2 7.94 11.11 -23.07
N ARG A 3 7.42 12.26 -22.66
CA ARG A 3 7.15 12.59 -21.24
C ARG A 3 6.21 11.57 -20.59
N SER A 4 5.24 11.07 -21.35
CA SER A 4 4.33 9.98 -20.94
C SER A 4 5.06 8.69 -20.60
N ASP A 5 6.11 8.35 -21.34
CA ASP A 5 6.86 7.11 -21.16
C ASP A 5 7.69 7.17 -19.88
N ALA A 6 8.28 8.33 -19.59
CA ALA A 6 8.99 8.60 -18.34
C ALA A 6 8.05 8.54 -17.12
N ALA A 7 6.87 9.16 -17.22
CA ALA A 7 5.87 9.14 -16.17
C ALA A 7 5.38 7.71 -15.88
N ARG A 8 5.14 6.91 -16.93
CA ARG A 8 4.75 5.50 -16.79
C ARG A 8 5.87 4.67 -16.15
N ALA A 9 7.11 4.82 -16.61
CA ALA A 9 8.24 4.10 -16.04
C ALA A 9 8.45 4.43 -14.54
N GLY A 10 8.31 5.71 -14.17
CA GLY A 10 8.36 6.16 -12.77
C GLY A 10 7.25 5.54 -11.92
N ALA A 11 6.00 5.57 -12.40
CA ALA A 11 4.86 4.98 -11.69
C ALA A 11 5.02 3.46 -11.47
N GLU A 12 5.49 2.74 -12.48
CA GLU A 12 5.73 1.29 -12.34
C GLU A 12 6.87 0.97 -11.38
N LYS A 13 7.93 1.78 -11.36
CA LYS A 13 9.03 1.62 -10.38
C LYS A 13 8.59 1.94 -8.96
N LEU A 14 7.76 2.95 -8.78
CA LEU A 14 7.19 3.30 -7.48
C LEU A 14 6.33 2.15 -6.93
N LYS A 15 5.42 1.59 -7.73
CA LYS A 15 4.60 0.44 -7.33
C LYS A 15 5.45 -0.77 -6.94
N GLN A 16 6.52 -1.04 -7.68
CA GLN A 16 7.46 -2.11 -7.35
C GLN A 16 8.13 -1.88 -5.99
N ALA A 17 8.53 -0.63 -5.71
CA ALA A 17 9.13 -0.28 -4.42
C ALA A 17 8.12 -0.34 -3.26
N GLU A 18 6.87 0.08 -3.47
CA GLU A 18 5.77 -0.09 -2.49
C GLU A 18 5.54 -1.56 -2.18
N ALA A 19 5.43 -2.41 -3.20
CA ALA A 19 5.24 -3.85 -3.04
C ALA A 19 6.41 -4.52 -2.30
N ALA A 20 7.65 -4.08 -2.56
CA ALA A 20 8.83 -4.60 -1.85
C ALA A 20 8.81 -4.25 -0.36
N ILE A 21 8.39 -3.03 -0.01
CA ILE A 21 8.24 -2.62 1.39
C ILE A 21 7.10 -3.40 2.06
N ASP A 22 5.96 -3.60 1.39
CA ASP A 22 4.85 -4.37 1.93
C ASP A 22 5.24 -5.84 2.18
N ALA A 23 6.02 -6.43 1.28
CA ALA A 23 6.60 -7.76 1.50
C ALA A 23 7.55 -7.77 2.72
N ALA A 24 8.40 -6.75 2.87
CA ALA A 24 9.28 -6.66 4.04
C ALA A 24 8.50 -6.54 5.37
N VAL A 25 7.39 -5.80 5.39
CA VAL A 25 6.48 -5.73 6.55
C VAL A 25 5.94 -7.12 6.90
N ARG A 26 5.42 -7.85 5.89
CA ARG A 26 4.88 -9.19 6.08
C ARG A 26 5.92 -10.13 6.68
N GLU A 27 7.06 -10.30 6.01
CA GLU A 27 8.09 -11.27 6.42
C GLU A 27 8.64 -10.96 7.82
N THR A 28 8.83 -9.68 8.14
CA THR A 28 9.32 -9.26 9.46
C THR A 28 8.29 -9.54 10.55
N ALA A 29 7.01 -9.26 10.29
CA ALA A 29 5.92 -9.55 11.24
C ALA A 29 5.74 -11.07 11.45
N GLU A 30 5.83 -11.86 10.39
CA GLU A 30 5.78 -13.33 10.47
C GLU A 30 6.93 -13.88 11.31
N LEU A 31 8.17 -13.40 11.09
CA LEU A 31 9.32 -13.78 11.91
C LEU A 31 9.14 -13.39 13.39
N MET A 32 8.65 -12.18 13.66
CA MET A 32 8.37 -11.72 15.03
C MET A 32 7.32 -12.58 15.74
N GLY A 33 6.31 -13.07 15.02
CA GLY A 33 5.29 -13.97 15.56
C GLY A 33 5.79 -15.41 15.73
N LEU A 34 6.66 -15.87 14.83
CA LEU A 34 7.21 -17.23 14.84
C LEU A 34 8.12 -17.47 16.03
N LEU A 35 8.98 -16.51 16.39
CA LEU A 35 9.98 -16.70 17.45
C LEU A 35 9.38 -17.04 18.83
N PRO A 36 8.35 -16.33 19.33
CA PRO A 36 7.66 -16.70 20.56
C PRO A 36 7.01 -18.08 20.48
N THR A 37 6.42 -18.45 19.33
CA THR A 37 5.81 -19.77 19.13
C THR A 37 6.85 -20.87 19.25
N LEU A 38 7.97 -20.77 18.51
CA LEU A 38 9.07 -21.75 18.59
C LEU A 38 9.64 -21.86 20.00
N ARG A 39 9.74 -20.73 20.72
CA ARG A 39 10.19 -20.69 22.11
C ARG A 39 9.23 -21.46 23.04
N LEU A 40 7.92 -21.28 22.87
CA LEU A 40 6.90 -21.98 23.64
C LEU A 40 6.89 -23.48 23.34
N ASP A 41 6.99 -23.86 22.06
CA ASP A 41 7.04 -25.25 21.62
C ASP A 41 8.28 -25.98 22.19
N ALA A 42 9.40 -25.26 22.32
CA ALA A 42 10.62 -25.77 22.93
C ALA A 42 10.65 -25.68 24.47
N GLN A 43 9.56 -25.23 25.11
CA GLN A 43 9.45 -25.03 26.57
C GLN A 43 10.57 -24.13 27.16
N LEU A 44 11.03 -23.15 26.38
CA LEU A 44 12.11 -22.25 26.78
C LEU A 44 11.59 -21.02 27.54
N SER A 45 12.42 -20.52 28.46
CA SER A 45 12.18 -19.27 29.19
C SER A 45 11.92 -18.09 28.26
N ALA A 46 11.00 -17.20 28.65
CA ALA A 46 10.66 -15.99 27.89
C ALA A 46 11.84 -15.01 27.70
N VAL A 47 12.88 -15.11 28.53
CA VAL A 47 14.09 -14.29 28.41
C VAL A 47 14.93 -14.70 27.20
N ILE A 48 14.83 -15.97 26.75
CA ILE A 48 15.58 -16.46 25.60
C ILE A 48 15.06 -15.79 24.32
N GLY A 49 15.96 -15.04 23.65
CA GLY A 49 15.65 -14.35 22.40
C GLY A 49 14.95 -13.00 22.55
N GLN A 50 14.76 -12.49 23.78
CA GLN A 50 14.09 -11.21 24.03
C GLN A 50 14.77 -10.03 23.30
N GLU A 51 16.10 -9.93 23.38
CA GLU A 51 16.85 -8.86 22.69
C GLU A 51 16.70 -8.93 21.15
N ALA A 52 16.60 -10.14 20.60
CA ALA A 52 16.36 -10.34 19.18
C ALA A 52 14.95 -9.88 18.78
N LEU A 53 13.93 -10.19 19.59
CA LEU A 53 12.56 -9.69 19.39
C LEU A 53 12.47 -8.17 19.49
N GLU A 54 13.19 -7.56 20.42
CA GLU A 54 13.25 -6.09 20.54
C GLU A 54 13.89 -5.46 19.29
N THR A 55 15.01 -6.02 18.83
CA THR A 55 15.70 -5.58 17.61
C THR A 55 14.80 -5.72 16.37
N LEU A 56 14.04 -6.81 16.26
CA LEU A 56 13.05 -7.00 15.20
C LEU A 56 11.91 -5.97 15.30
N GLY A 57 11.44 -5.63 16.51
CA GLY A 57 10.44 -4.59 16.72
C GLY A 57 10.89 -3.20 16.28
N VAL A 58 12.14 -2.84 16.57
CA VAL A 58 12.76 -1.61 16.07
C VAL A 58 12.84 -1.64 14.53
N THR A 59 13.25 -2.78 13.96
CA THR A 59 13.33 -2.97 12.50
C THR A 59 11.96 -2.79 11.85
N LEU A 60 10.91 -3.42 12.38
CA LEU A 60 9.55 -3.28 11.87
C LEU A 60 9.08 -1.82 11.90
N THR A 61 9.40 -1.08 12.96
CA THR A 61 9.10 0.35 13.09
C THR A 61 9.76 1.18 11.98
N HIS A 62 11.00 0.86 11.62
CA HIS A 62 11.69 1.51 10.49
C HIS A 62 11.03 1.19 9.14
N ILE A 63 10.64 -0.07 8.91
CA ILE A 63 9.97 -0.47 7.66
C ILE A 63 8.62 0.25 7.52
N LEU A 64 7.83 0.31 8.60
CA LEU A 64 6.55 1.04 8.61
C LEU A 64 6.73 2.54 8.36
N SER A 65 7.82 3.12 8.86
CA SER A 65 8.18 4.52 8.59
C SER A 65 8.58 4.73 7.13
N ALA A 66 9.36 3.82 6.55
CA ALA A 66 9.70 3.84 5.13
C ALA A 66 8.45 3.72 4.25
N ARG A 67 7.50 2.86 4.62
CA ARG A 67 6.20 2.72 3.95
C ARG A 67 5.40 4.03 3.95
N ARG A 68 5.36 4.75 5.08
CA ARG A 68 4.71 6.06 5.15
C ARG A 68 5.35 7.06 4.18
N THR A 69 6.68 7.09 4.14
CA THR A 69 7.44 8.01 3.28
C THR A 69 7.24 7.69 1.80
N ILE A 70 7.16 6.41 1.40
CA ILE A 70 6.95 6.05 -0.01
C ILE A 70 5.53 6.39 -0.49
N VAL A 71 4.52 6.19 0.37
CA VAL A 71 3.13 6.58 0.06
C VAL A 71 3.03 8.10 -0.10
N LYS A 72 3.76 8.87 0.73
CA LYS A 72 3.85 10.33 0.54
C LYS A 72 4.49 10.66 -0.82
N ALA A 73 5.59 10.00 -1.17
CA ALA A 73 6.25 10.20 -2.47
C ALA A 73 5.31 9.88 -3.66
N HIS A 74 4.41 8.90 -3.52
CA HIS A 74 3.35 8.65 -4.50
C HIS A 74 2.46 9.87 -4.72
N GLY A 75 1.97 10.48 -3.63
CA GLY A 75 1.18 11.72 -3.70
C GLY A 75 1.96 12.87 -4.35
N ASP A 76 3.21 13.08 -3.94
CA ASP A 76 4.07 14.12 -4.50
C ASP A 76 4.32 13.89 -6.02
N LEU A 77 4.47 12.62 -6.45
CA LEU A 77 4.64 12.27 -7.87
C LEU A 77 3.36 12.47 -8.71
N ALA A 78 2.17 12.41 -8.10
CA ALA A 78 0.93 12.77 -8.78
C ALA A 78 0.91 14.25 -9.16
N GLU A 79 1.44 15.12 -8.28
CA GLU A 79 1.60 16.55 -8.56
C GLU A 79 2.63 16.79 -9.67
N VAL A 80 3.80 16.14 -9.61
CA VAL A 80 4.83 16.21 -10.68
C VAL A 80 4.24 15.79 -12.02
N ARG A 81 3.43 14.74 -12.05
CA ARG A 81 2.75 14.26 -13.25
C ARG A 81 1.80 15.31 -13.85
N SER A 82 1.10 16.09 -13.01
CA SER A 82 0.28 17.21 -13.43
C SER A 82 1.13 18.30 -14.10
N GLN A 83 2.23 18.69 -13.44
CA GLN A 83 3.15 19.74 -13.89
C GLN A 83 3.80 19.45 -15.25
N ILE A 84 4.12 18.18 -15.55
CA ILE A 84 4.71 17.79 -16.84
C ILE A 84 3.67 17.60 -17.96
N GLY A 85 2.42 18.02 -17.74
CA GLY A 85 1.33 17.92 -18.71
C GLY A 85 0.81 16.50 -18.94
N CYS A 86 1.17 15.56 -18.05
CA CYS A 86 0.66 14.20 -18.10
C CYS A 86 -0.62 14.04 -17.26
N GLY A 87 -1.04 15.06 -16.48
CA GLY A 87 -2.25 15.08 -15.66
C GLY A 87 -3.48 14.47 -16.35
N ALA A 88 -3.81 14.94 -17.55
CA ALA A 88 -4.98 14.52 -18.34
C ALA A 88 -4.93 13.05 -18.81
N LEU A 89 -3.76 12.42 -18.90
CA LEU A 89 -3.62 11.02 -19.32
C LEU A 89 -3.98 10.01 -18.21
N ALA A 90 -4.42 10.47 -17.02
CA ALA A 90 -4.80 9.61 -15.89
C ALA A 90 -6.30 9.40 -15.77
N LEU A 91 -7.09 10.14 -16.57
CA LEU A 91 -8.39 9.62 -16.96
C LEU A 91 -8.12 8.50 -17.96
N GLY A 92 -7.69 7.35 -17.44
CA GLY A 92 -7.73 6.12 -18.21
C GLY A 92 -9.16 5.94 -18.70
N ASP A 93 -9.30 5.61 -19.99
CA ASP A 93 -10.33 4.72 -20.53
C ASP A 93 -11.66 4.67 -19.76
N LEU A 94 -12.21 5.83 -19.42
CA LEU A 94 -13.65 5.99 -19.35
C LEU A 94 -14.00 5.94 -20.82
N GLY A 95 -14.21 4.71 -21.33
CA GLY A 95 -14.82 4.53 -22.63
C GLY A 95 -15.92 5.58 -22.70
N LYS A 96 -15.83 6.48 -23.70
CA LYS A 96 -16.87 7.49 -23.91
C LYS A 96 -18.18 6.74 -23.85
N VAL A 97 -18.90 6.86 -22.74
CA VAL A 97 -20.28 6.42 -22.71
C VAL A 97 -20.93 7.45 -23.62
N GLU A 98 -21.21 7.04 -24.85
CA GLU A 98 -22.13 7.77 -25.69
C GLU A 98 -23.47 7.77 -24.95
N GLY A 99 -23.71 8.85 -24.19
CA GLY A 99 -24.94 9.07 -23.45
C GLY A 99 -24.74 9.38 -21.97
N GLY A 100 -24.77 10.68 -21.63
CA GLY A 100 -25.44 11.19 -20.44
C GLY A 100 -24.82 10.93 -19.06
N ASP A 101 -24.04 11.91 -18.61
CA ASP A 101 -24.11 12.56 -17.29
C ASP A 101 -24.55 11.74 -16.05
N THR A 102 -23.57 11.32 -15.25
CA THR A 102 -23.49 11.57 -13.78
C THR A 102 -22.26 10.85 -13.19
N PRO A 103 -21.41 11.52 -12.39
CA PRO A 103 -20.36 10.84 -11.64
C PRO A 103 -20.99 9.92 -10.59
N ARG A 104 -20.76 8.61 -10.69
CA ARG A 104 -21.15 7.66 -9.63
C ARG A 104 -20.19 7.80 -8.47
N THR A 105 -20.46 8.73 -7.57
CA THR A 105 -19.90 8.67 -6.22
C THR A 105 -20.50 7.45 -5.54
N SER A 106 -19.67 6.57 -5.01
CA SER A 106 -20.10 5.37 -4.28
C SER A 106 -20.65 5.77 -2.90
N GLY A 107 -21.80 6.43 -2.89
CA GLY A 107 -22.65 6.50 -1.70
C GLY A 107 -23.47 5.23 -1.64
N LEU A 108 -23.41 4.50 -0.52
CA LEU A 108 -24.39 3.46 -0.22
C LEU A 108 -25.78 4.09 -0.32
N ARG A 109 -26.57 3.61 -1.28
CA ARG A 109 -27.97 4.01 -1.43
C ARG A 109 -28.81 3.01 -0.65
N ALA A 110 -29.36 3.44 0.48
CA ALA A 110 -30.41 2.70 1.14
C ALA A 110 -31.60 2.58 0.17
N VAL A 111 -32.02 1.35 -0.10
CA VAL A 111 -33.27 1.06 -0.82
C VAL A 111 -34.36 0.88 0.22
N ASP A 112 -35.37 1.75 0.19
CA ASP A 112 -36.59 1.53 0.98
C ASP A 112 -37.31 0.30 0.41
N GLY A 113 -37.32 -0.80 1.17
CA GLY A 113 -38.09 -1.99 0.78
C GLY A 113 -37.62 -3.35 1.29
N GLY A 114 -36.52 -3.46 2.04
CA GLY A 114 -36.08 -4.73 2.61
C GLY A 114 -36.89 -5.14 3.84
N ARG A 115 -38.08 -5.71 3.66
CA ARG A 115 -38.80 -6.41 4.75
C ARG A 115 -37.93 -7.56 5.25
N ALA A 116 -37.40 -7.42 6.46
CA ALA A 116 -36.99 -8.57 7.26
C ALA A 116 -38.27 -9.34 7.63
N ALA A 117 -38.40 -10.56 7.10
CA ALA A 117 -39.27 -11.60 7.63
C ALA A 117 -38.42 -12.51 8.53
#